data_AF-W1Y9B8-F1
#
_entry.id   AF-W1Y9B8-F1
#
_cell.length_a   1.000
_cell.length_b   1.000
_cell.length_c   1.000
_cell.angle_alpha   90.00
_cell.angle_beta   90.00
_cell.angle_gamma   90.00
#
_symmetry.space_group_name_H-M   'P 1'
#
loop_
_entity.id
_entity.type
_entity.pdbx_description
1 polymer ?
#
loop_
_entity_poly.entity_id
_entity_poly.type
_entity_poly.pdbx_seq_one_letter_code
_entity_poly.pdbx_strand_id
1 'polypeptide(L)'
;MRPNSGDDYAIACCVSPMRIGKEMQFFGARSNLAKCLLYAINGGVDEKLKKQIGPKYRPITSEYLEFDEVWEKFDDMMEWLAGVYV
;
A
#
# COMPACT_ATOMS: atom_id res chain seq x y z
N MET A 1 -0.33 -3.20 24.62
CA MET A 1 -1.53 -3.76 23.95
C MET A 1 -2.53 -4.38 24.93
N ARG A 2 -2.22 -4.47 26.24
CA ARG A 2 -3.08 -5.11 27.25
C ARG A 2 -4.57 -4.70 27.26
N PRO A 3 -4.96 -3.41 27.14
CA PRO A 3 -6.38 -3.05 27.08
C PRO A 3 -7.14 -3.66 25.88
N ASN A 4 -6.44 -3.94 24.78
CA ASN A 4 -7.04 -4.43 23.53
C ASN A 4 -6.85 -5.94 23.32
N SER A 5 -5.74 -6.50 23.82
CA SER A 5 -5.31 -7.89 23.56
C SER A 5 -5.38 -8.79 24.80
N GLY A 6 -5.76 -8.25 25.95
CA GLY A 6 -5.74 -8.96 27.23
C GLY A 6 -4.36 -9.02 27.86
N ASP A 7 -4.20 -9.81 28.90
CA ASP A 7 -2.96 -10.02 29.64
C ASP A 7 -2.19 -11.28 29.21
N ASP A 8 -2.81 -12.15 28.41
CA ASP A 8 -2.23 -13.38 27.86
C ASP A 8 -2.11 -13.34 26.33
N TYR A 9 -1.41 -12.30 25.84
CA TYR A 9 -1.06 -12.15 24.42
C TYR A 9 0.47 -12.22 24.24
N ALA A 10 0.89 -12.67 23.05
CA ALA A 10 2.27 -12.66 22.61
C ALA A 10 2.43 -11.76 21.37
N ILE A 11 3.68 -11.40 21.06
CA ILE A 11 4.03 -10.73 19.81
C ILE A 11 4.49 -11.78 18.79
N ALA A 12 3.84 -11.82 17.63
CA ALA A 12 4.21 -12.65 16.50
C ALA A 12 5.02 -11.85 15.47
N CYS A 13 6.11 -12.47 15.01
CA CYS A 13 7.02 -11.90 14.01
C CYS A 13 7.57 -10.53 14.45
N CYS A 14 7.28 -9.45 13.74
CA CYS A 14 7.85 -8.14 14.03
C CYS A 14 7.15 -7.41 15.19
N VAL A 15 5.84 -7.19 15.09
CA VAL A 15 5.11 -6.28 16.00
C VAL A 15 3.64 -6.65 16.24
N SER A 16 3.17 -7.80 15.74
CA SER A 16 1.75 -8.13 15.75
C SER A 16 1.31 -8.84 17.03
N PRO A 17 0.34 -8.34 17.82
CA PRO A 17 -0.18 -9.06 18.98
C PRO A 17 -1.12 -10.20 18.59
N MET A 18 -1.05 -11.32 19.33
CA MET A 18 -1.95 -12.47 19.19
C MET A 18 -2.22 -13.10 20.56
N ARG A 19 -3.49 -13.38 20.88
CA ARG A 19 -3.85 -14.18 22.06
C ARG A 19 -3.37 -15.61 21.90
N ILE A 20 -2.63 -16.10 22.88
CA ILE A 20 -1.93 -17.38 22.79
C ILE A 20 -2.96 -18.52 22.61
N GLY A 21 -2.78 -19.33 21.56
CA GLY A 21 -3.63 -20.49 21.26
C GLY A 21 -5.07 -20.17 20.81
N LYS A 22 -5.43 -18.88 20.68
CA LYS A 22 -6.80 -18.44 20.36
C LYS A 22 -6.90 -17.64 19.06
N GLU A 23 -5.79 -17.08 18.59
CA GLU A 23 -5.74 -16.24 17.40
C GLU A 23 -4.66 -16.72 16.44
N MET A 24 -4.86 -16.41 15.16
CA MET A 24 -3.85 -16.52 14.11
C MET A 24 -4.00 -15.36 13.12
N GLN A 25 -2.91 -15.01 12.43
CA GLN A 25 -2.88 -13.99 11.39
C GLN A 25 -2.42 -14.62 10.07
N PHE A 26 -3.12 -14.34 8.97
CA PHE A 26 -2.62 -14.65 7.64
C PHE A 26 -1.55 -13.62 7.26
N PHE A 27 -0.33 -14.09 7.03
CA PHE A 27 0.80 -13.21 6.77
C PHE A 27 0.76 -12.63 5.36
N GLY A 28 0.64 -11.30 5.24
CA GLY A 28 0.55 -10.60 3.95
C GLY A 28 1.87 -9.99 3.44
N ALA A 29 2.99 -10.08 4.18
CA ALA A 29 4.18 -9.27 3.90
C ALA A 29 3.87 -7.75 3.86
N ARG A 30 4.22 -7.04 2.79
CA ARG A 30 4.01 -5.58 2.63
C ARG A 30 3.93 -5.16 1.18
N SER A 31 3.15 -4.13 0.90
CA SER A 31 3.09 -3.44 -0.41
C SER A 31 3.99 -2.19 -0.42
N ASN A 32 4.43 -1.77 -1.60
CA ASN A 32 5.33 -0.62 -1.76
C ASN A 32 4.55 0.65 -2.14
N LEU A 33 4.14 1.43 -1.15
CA LEU A 33 3.39 2.68 -1.36
C LEU A 33 4.20 3.78 -2.07
N ALA A 34 5.53 3.83 -1.86
CA ALA A 34 6.37 4.80 -2.57
C ALA A 34 6.37 4.54 -4.08
N LYS A 35 6.38 3.27 -4.49
CA LYS A 35 6.29 2.89 -5.91
C LYS A 35 4.87 3.09 -6.47
N CYS A 36 3.85 2.85 -5.65
CA CYS A 36 2.47 3.19 -5.99
C CYS A 36 2.31 4.68 -6.31
N LEU A 37 2.91 5.57 -5.51
CA LEU A 37 2.95 7.01 -5.78
C LEU A 37 3.61 7.34 -7.12
N LEU A 38 4.77 6.73 -7.41
CA LEU A 38 5.42 6.94 -8.72
C LEU A 38 4.57 6.44 -9.89
N TYR A 39 3.82 5.35 -9.70
CA TYR A 39 2.89 4.88 -10.72
C TYR A 39 1.72 5.85 -10.91
N ALA A 40 1.17 6.44 -9.84
CA ALA A 40 0.12 7.45 -9.94
C ALA A 40 0.58 8.65 -10.78
N ILE A 41 1.80 9.14 -10.54
CA ILE A 41 2.41 10.23 -11.30
C ILE A 41 2.63 9.83 -12.77
N ASN A 42 3.14 8.62 -13.02
CA ASN A 42 3.53 8.13 -14.35
C ASN A 42 2.43 7.35 -15.11
N GLY A 43 1.16 7.42 -14.69
CA GLY A 43 0.06 6.74 -15.37
C GLY A 43 0.17 5.21 -15.38
N GLY A 44 0.70 4.62 -14.30
CA GLY A 44 0.88 3.17 -14.11
C GLY A 44 2.11 2.59 -14.78
N VAL A 45 2.96 3.42 -15.40
CA VAL A 45 4.22 2.99 -16.01
C VAL A 45 5.35 2.99 -14.98
N ASP A 46 6.11 1.90 -14.95
CA ASP A 46 7.28 1.77 -14.09
C ASP A 46 8.42 2.69 -14.53
N GLU A 47 8.97 3.44 -13.58
CA GLU A 47 9.93 4.50 -13.83
C GLU A 47 11.29 3.97 -14.33
N LYS A 48 11.63 2.71 -14.04
CA LYS A 48 12.90 2.07 -14.42
C LYS A 48 12.74 1.11 -15.59
N LEU A 49 11.76 0.23 -15.53
CA LEU A 49 11.49 -0.82 -16.52
C LEU A 49 10.80 -0.27 -17.77
N LYS A 50 10.18 0.91 -17.69
CA LYS A 50 9.40 1.54 -18.77
C LYS A 50 8.26 0.65 -19.29
N LYS A 51 7.69 -0.18 -18.40
CA LYS A 51 6.58 -1.10 -18.69
C LYS A 51 5.31 -0.61 -18.02
N GLN A 52 4.17 -0.86 -18.65
CA GLN A 52 2.86 -0.67 -18.03
C GLN A 52 2.64 -1.77 -16.98
N ILE A 53 2.61 -1.40 -15.70
CA ILE A 53 2.38 -2.34 -14.59
C ILE A 53 1.01 -2.09 -13.96
N GLY A 54 0.71 -0.84 -13.65
CA GLY A 54 -0.61 -0.42 -13.17
C GLY A 54 -1.60 -0.16 -14.32
N PRO A 55 -2.84 0.26 -14.00
CA PRO A 55 -3.81 0.70 -14.98
C PRO A 55 -3.27 1.87 -15.80
N LYS A 56 -3.74 1.99 -17.05
CA LYS A 56 -3.36 3.08 -17.97
C LYS A 56 -4.10 4.37 -17.62
N TYR A 57 -3.84 4.92 -16.44
CA TYR A 57 -4.37 6.21 -16.03
C TYR A 57 -3.64 7.37 -16.70
N ARG A 58 -4.27 8.56 -16.65
CA ARG A 58 -3.66 9.78 -17.19
C ARG A 58 -2.51 10.23 -16.28
N PRO A 59 -1.25 10.28 -16.77
CA PRO A 59 -0.12 10.75 -15.99
C PRO A 59 -0.27 12.24 -15.67
N ILE A 60 0.49 12.73 -14.69
CA ILE A 60 0.65 14.15 -14.44
C ILE A 60 1.59 14.73 -15.50
N THR A 61 1.16 15.82 -16.14
CA THR A 61 1.92 16.47 -17.23
C THR A 61 2.29 17.92 -16.92
N SER A 62 1.90 18.44 -15.75
CA SER A 62 2.31 19.75 -15.28
C SER A 62 3.81 19.79 -14.99
N GLU A 63 4.41 20.98 -15.08
CA GLU A 63 5.82 21.19 -14.74
C GLU A 63 6.06 21.01 -13.23
N TYR A 64 5.09 21.43 -12.41
CA TYR A 64 5.12 21.33 -10.96
C TYR A 64 4.05 20.35 -10.47
N LEU A 65 4.40 19.58 -9.44
CA LEU A 65 3.49 18.64 -8.80
C LEU A 65 2.64 19.39 -7.77
N GLU A 66 1.36 19.54 -8.08
CA GLU A 66 0.37 20.06 -7.13
C GLU A 66 -0.12 18.93 -6.22
N PHE A 67 -0.10 19.17 -4.91
CA PHE A 67 -0.36 18.14 -3.91
C PHE A 67 -1.73 17.47 -4.10
N ASP A 68 -2.79 18.27 -4.32
CA ASP A 68 -4.15 17.75 -4.44
C ASP A 68 -4.32 16.85 -5.68
N GLU A 69 -3.70 17.22 -6.81
CA GLU A 69 -3.71 16.38 -8.02
C GLU A 69 -2.96 15.07 -7.81
N VAL A 70 -1.78 15.14 -7.19
CA VAL A 70 -0.98 13.95 -6.87
C VAL A 70 -1.75 13.04 -5.92
N TRP A 71 -2.40 13.61 -4.90
CA TRP A 71 -3.14 12.87 -3.90
C TRP A 71 -4.35 12.16 -4.50
N GLU A 72 -5.14 12.84 -5.33
CA GLU A 72 -6.28 12.24 -6.03
C GLU A 72 -5.85 11.04 -6.89
N LYS A 73 -4.80 11.20 -7.71
CA LYS A 73 -4.27 10.10 -8.54
C LYS A 73 -3.65 8.98 -7.72
N PHE A 74 -3.06 9.31 -6.57
CA PHE A 74 -2.49 8.33 -5.67
C PHE A 74 -3.57 7.48 -5.01
N ASP A 75 -4.70 8.07 -4.64
CA ASP A 75 -5.87 7.35 -4.11
C ASP A 75 -6.42 6.35 -5.14
N ASP A 76 -6.61 6.78 -6.39
CA ASP A 76 -7.00 5.90 -7.50
C ASP A 76 -6.02 4.71 -7.69
N MET A 77 -4.71 4.98 -7.59
CA MET A 77 -3.69 3.94 -7.73
C MET A 77 -3.64 3.01 -6.51
N MET A 78 -3.94 3.52 -5.31
CA MET A 78 -4.06 2.71 -4.10
C MET A 78 -5.26 1.77 -4.15
N GLU A 79 -6.40 2.22 -4.70
CA GLU A 79 -7.57 1.37 -4.92
C GLU A 79 -7.22 0.18 -5.82
N TRP A 80 -6.51 0.42 -6.93
CA TRP A 80 -5.99 -0.66 -7.77
C TRP A 80 -5.01 -1.57 -7.01
N LEU A 81 -4.06 -1.00 -6.28
CA LEU A 81 -3.07 -1.78 -5.54
C LEU A 81 -3.72 -2.69 -4.49
N ALA A 82 -4.76 -2.20 -3.80
CA ALA A 82 -5.52 -2.97 -2.83
C ALA A 82 -6.19 -4.17 -3.50
N GLY A 83 -6.85 -3.97 -4.66
CA GLY A 83 -7.49 -5.05 -5.41
C GLY A 83 -6.54 -6.07 -6.07
N VAL A 84 -5.25 -5.77 -6.18
CA VAL A 84 -4.22 -6.74 -6.60
C VAL A 84 -3.61 -7.47 -5.38
N TYR A 85 -3.58 -6.81 -4.23
CA TYR A 85 -2.94 -7.35 -3.03
C TYR A 85 -3.83 -8.31 -2.24
N VAL A 86 -5.16 -8.09 -2.27
CA VAL A 86 -6.19 -8.87 -1.58
C VAL A 86 -7.09 -9.53 -2.62
#